data_AF-A0A523G788-F1
#
_entry.id   AF-A0A523G788-F1
#
_cell.length_a   1.000
_cell.length_b   1.000
_cell.length_c   1.000
_cell.angle_alpha   90.00
_cell.angle_beta   90.00
_cell.angle_gamma   90.00
#
_symmetry.space_group_name_H-M   'P 1'
#
loop_
_entity.id
_entity.type
_entity.pdbx_description
1 polymer ?
#
loop_
_entity_poly.entity_id
_entity_poly.type
_entity_poly.pdbx_seq_one_letter_code
_entity_poly.pdbx_strand_id
1 'polypeptide(L)' 'MAQGKRSIFTIGHSTHPLEIFVALLLKHKVSVVADVRSAPYSRYCPQFNKDDLERSFKEHGIKYVFMGR' A
#
# COMPACT_ATOMS: atom_id res chain seq x y z
N MET A 1 -24.28 17.10 -6.22
CA MET A 1 -22.96 16.46 -6.09
C MET A 1 -23.14 14.95 -6.20
N ALA A 2 -22.65 14.30 -7.25
CA ALA A 2 -22.78 12.85 -7.37
C ALA A 2 -21.93 12.17 -6.28
N GLN A 3 -22.58 11.39 -5.42
CA GLN A 3 -21.92 10.67 -4.35
C GLN A 3 -21.16 9.48 -4.95
N GLY A 4 -19.90 9.68 -5.32
CA GLY A 4 -19.05 8.62 -5.88
C GLY A 4 -18.94 7.43 -4.91
N LYS A 5 -19.18 6.21 -5.42
CA LYS A 5 -19.07 4.97 -4.65
C LYS A 5 -17.65 4.81 -4.11
N ARG A 6 -17.48 4.93 -2.79
CA ARG A 6 -16.20 4.66 -2.12
C ARG A 6 -16.03 3.14 -2.03
N SER A 7 -14.97 2.63 -2.64
CA SER A 7 -14.64 1.20 -2.59
C SER A 7 -13.49 1.00 -1.61
N ILE A 8 -13.59 -0.04 -0.79
CA ILE A 8 -12.54 -0.48 0.13
C ILE A 8 -12.05 -1.84 -0.36
N PHE A 9 -10.73 -1.98 -0.44
CA PHE A 9 -10.06 -3.22 -0.82
C PHE A 9 -9.18 -3.69 0.34
N THR A 10 -9.01 -4.99 0.45
CA THR A 10 -7.98 -5.60 1.30
C THR A 10 -6.94 -6.25 0.42
N ILE A 11 -5.67 -6.15 0.82
CA ILE A 11 -4.56 -6.76 0.11
C ILE A 11 -3.49 -7.16 1.14
N GLY A 12 -2.95 -8.37 1.00
CA GLY A 12 -1.77 -8.81 1.72
C GLY A 12 -0.59 -8.88 0.75
N HIS A 13 0.61 -8.56 1.22
CA HIS A 13 1.79 -8.57 0.35
C HIS A 13 2.37 -9.98 0.10
N SER A 14 2.10 -10.96 0.96
CA SER A 14 2.73 -12.28 0.91
C SER A 14 4.26 -12.15 0.79
N THR A 15 4.91 -12.98 -0.03
CA THR A 15 6.31 -12.87 -0.45
C THR A 15 6.47 -12.26 -1.84
N HIS A 16 5.47 -11.53 -2.35
CA HIS A 16 5.57 -10.90 -3.67
C HIS A 16 6.71 -9.86 -3.69
N PRO A 17 7.35 -9.67 -4.86
CA PRO A 17 8.12 -8.46 -5.11
C PRO A 17 7.25 -7.21 -4.98
N LEU A 18 7.86 -6.09 -4.59
CA LEU A 18 7.16 -4.82 -4.36
C LEU A 18 6.46 -4.32 -5.64
N GLU A 19 7.07 -4.57 -6.79
CA GLU A 19 6.59 -4.17 -8.12
C GLU A 19 5.26 -4.85 -8.45
N ILE A 20 5.13 -6.14 -8.11
CA ILE A 20 3.88 -6.89 -8.29
C ILE A 20 2.80 -6.34 -7.38
N PHE A 21 3.15 -6.00 -6.13
CA PHE A 21 2.22 -5.40 -5.19
C PHE A 21 1.69 -4.05 -5.72
N VAL A 22 2.58 -3.18 -6.20
CA VAL A 22 2.21 -1.90 -6.81
C VAL A 22 1.35 -2.10 -8.07
N ALA A 23 1.70 -3.05 -8.93
CA ALA A 23 0.92 -3.36 -10.13
C ALA A 23 -0.52 -3.77 -9.80
N LEU A 24 -0.74 -4.52 -8.71
CA LEU A 24 -2.08 -4.87 -8.23
C LEU A 24 -2.86 -3.63 -7.78
N LEU A 25 -2.23 -2.72 -7.04
CA LEU A 25 -2.87 -1.46 -6.62
C LEU A 25 -3.31 -0.62 -7.83
N LEU A 26 -2.42 -0.46 -8.80
CA LEU A 26 -2.69 0.30 -10.03
C LEU A 26 -3.78 -0.36 -10.88
N LYS A 27 -3.76 -1.68 -11.03
CA LYS A 27 -4.80 -2.45 -11.74
C LYS A 27 -6.19 -2.19 -11.18
N HIS A 28 -6.31 -2.04 -9.86
CA HIS A 28 -7.57 -1.76 -9.17
C HIS A 28 -7.83 -0.26 -8.96
N LYS A 29 -6.99 0.62 -9.53
CA LYS A 29 -7.09 2.09 -9.42
C LYS A 29 -7.09 2.57 -7.97
N VAL A 30 -6.34 1.89 -7.11
CA VAL A 30 -6.17 2.28 -5.71
C VAL A 30 -5.24 3.49 -5.65
N SER A 31 -5.73 4.60 -5.09
CA SER A 31 -4.97 5.84 -4.93
C SER A 31 -4.43 6.05 -3.52
N VAL A 32 -4.89 5.27 -2.54
CA VAL A 32 -4.49 5.37 -1.14
C VAL A 32 -4.33 3.97 -0.53
N VAL A 33 -3.20 3.74 0.13
CA VAL A 33 -2.97 2.54 0.96
C VAL A 33 -2.90 2.97 2.42
N ALA A 34 -3.78 2.41 3.23
CA ALA A 34 -3.74 2.53 4.69
C ALA A 34 -3.00 1.32 5.26
N ASP A 35 -1.83 1.55 5.86
CA ASP A 35 -1.10 0.51 6.57
C ASP A 35 -1.57 0.45 8.02
N VAL A 36 -2.24 -0.65 8.37
CA VAL A 36 -2.81 -0.90 9.70
C VAL A 36 -1.91 -1.75 10.58
N ARG A 37 -0.70 -2.10 10.13
CA ARG A 37 0.26 -2.91 10.92
C ARG A 37 0.76 -2.09 12.11
N SER A 38 0.71 -2.64 13.34
CA SER A 38 1.29 -1.96 14.51
C SER A 38 2.80 -1.71 14.38
N ALA A 39 3.53 -2.65 13.77
CA ALA A 39 4.94 -2.49 13.44
C ALA A 39 5.13 -2.64 11.92
N PRO A 40 5.25 -1.55 11.14
CA PRO A 40 5.41 -1.59 9.69
C PRO A 40 6.87 -1.85 9.30
N TYR A 41 7.51 -2.82 9.96
CA TYR A 41 8.89 -3.21 9.75
C TYR A 41 9.04 -4.73 9.79
N SER A 42 9.80 -5.29 8.86
CA SER A 42 10.09 -6.72 8.76
C SER A 42 11.53 -6.96 8.34
N ARG A 43 12.20 -7.90 9.01
CA ARG A 43 13.51 -8.39 8.60
C ARG A 43 13.43 -9.36 7.42
N TYR A 44 12.30 -10.05 7.26
CA TYR A 44 12.12 -11.06 6.21
C TYR A 44 11.65 -10.44 4.88
N CYS A 45 10.83 -9.40 4.96
CA CYS A 45 10.34 -8.66 3.79
C CYS A 45 10.70 -7.16 3.92
N PRO A 46 11.99 -6.79 3.84
CA PRO A 46 12.43 -5.41 4.02
C PRO A 46 11.82 -4.44 3.00
N GLN A 47 11.48 -4.90 1.80
CA GLN A 47 10.79 -4.10 0.77
C GLN A 47 9.38 -3.64 1.18
N PHE A 48 8.81 -4.23 2.24
CA PHE A 48 7.55 -3.80 2.85
C PHE A 48 7.74 -3.01 4.15
N ASN A 49 8.96 -2.52 4.41
CA ASN A 49 9.18 -1.54 5.47
C ASN A 49 8.53 -0.21 5.09
N LYS A 50 8.11 0.53 6.12
CA LYS A 50 7.41 1.81 5.96
C LYS A 50 8.11 2.74 4.94
N ASP A 51 9.41 2.95 5.07
CA ASP A 51 10.13 3.95 4.28
C ASP A 51 10.27 3.54 2.80
N ASP A 52 10.46 2.25 2.55
CA ASP A 52 10.52 1.69 1.18
C ASP A 52 9.15 1.73 0.51
N LEU A 53 8.07 1.41 1.25
CA LEU A 53 6.70 1.54 0.76
C LEU A 53 6.33 2.98 0.47
N GLU A 54 6.61 3.89 1.39
CA GLU A 54 6.30 5.31 1.23
C GLU A 54 7.00 5.90 0.01
N ARG A 55 8.27 5.53 -0.22
CA ARG A 55 9.02 5.94 -1.42
C ARG A 55 8.40 5.36 -2.69
N SER A 56 8.20 4.05 -2.74
CA SER A 56 7.68 3.36 -3.93
C SER A 56 6.28 3.87 -4.28
N PHE A 57 5.39 4.02 -3.30
CA PHE A 57 4.05 4.54 -3.55
C PHE A 57 4.06 5.98 -4.02
N LYS A 58 4.94 6.83 -3.48
CA LYS A 58 5.12 8.21 -3.94
C LYS A 58 5.53 8.26 -5.42
N GLU A 59 6.43 7.39 -5.86
CA GLU A 59 6.85 7.31 -7.27
C GLU A 59 5.70 6.91 -8.21
N HIS A 60 4.72 6.16 -7.72
CA HIS A 60 3.56 5.70 -8.48
C HIS A 60 2.28 6.53 -8.25
N GLY A 61 2.38 7.66 -7.55
CA GLY A 61 1.24 8.54 -7.26
C GLY A 61 0.21 7.94 -6.29
N ILE A 62 0.60 6.93 -5.51
CA ILE A 62 -0.22 6.30 -4.47
C ILE A 62 0.09 6.97 -3.14
N LYS A 63 -0.93 7.42 -2.42
CA LYS A 63 -0.77 7.97 -1.07
C LYS A 63 -0.60 6.84 -0.07
N TYR A 64 0.49 6.85 0.67
CA TYR A 64 0.69 6.00 1.83
C TYR A 64 0.16 6.69 3.10
N VAL A 65 -0.60 5.98 3.92
CA VAL A 65 -1.07 6.46 5.23
C VAL A 65 -0.79 5.39 6.27
N PHE A 66 0.08 5.69 7.23
CA PHE A 66 0.28 4.84 8.39
C PHE A 66 -0.86 5.06 9.40
N MET A 67 -1.57 3.98 9.74
CA MET A 67 -2.68 3.96 10.70
C MET A 67 -2.49 2.89 11.79
N GLY A 68 -1.32 2.26 11.84
CA GLY A 68 -0.93 1.38 12.95
C GLY A 68 -0.87 2.16 14.26
N ARG A 69 -1.46 1.59 15.31
CA ARG A 69 -1.32 2.06 16.69
C ARG A 69 -0.23 1.26 17.40
#